data_AF-A0A945JUG8-F1
#
_entry.id   AF-A0A945JUG8-F1
#
_cell.length_a   1.000
_cell.length_b   1.000
_cell.length_c   1.000
_cell.angle_alpha   90.00
_cell.angle_beta   90.00
_cell.angle_gamma   90.00
#
_symmetry.space_group_name_H-M   'P 1'
#
loop_
_entity.id
_entity.type
_entity.pdbx_description
1 polymer ?
#
loop_
_entity_poly.entity_id
_entity_poly.type
_entity_poly.pdbx_seq_one_letter_code
_entity_poly.pdbx_strand_id
1 'polypeptide(L)'
;MRWTLVCTAMSLAIPAAAQDELAVFTPAGTEHQMILIPAGPFLMGSDALEGDGRDQPLHTVFLDAYHIDKYEVTVGRYRACVESGACNQPLAEGEGFFWGREGFDDYPVNGPSWSDADAYCGWAGLRLPTEAEWEKAARGTDGRAYPWGAEFDATRVRLGGSHPQAAGTHPTGVSPYGVHDMAGSVWEFVADWYIEDAYYRNSLFNPIWPYESPNRIVRGGSGHSGPPVVRTTTRWPALVAGSTAWAGFRCARDTEGVSYPRFQSAALSAEAAVVNRPIAIEAEVVLDRSLEEGGLFRGMQLDLLPAGLDAAIPLEHLGAGKYRGRTTLSIAQSGHHPLPVTVEAPSGERHMVCRLFLDVLPDANMEILTDGLAESWTVSDFKVESMDLAQTQTVQAGEVACSFLVESSFSGWQVTLTAPGPINPHGYTLRFAFHPGDSATDERTRFGINFFPRGTLNLLQDGLVDTQRREWQIIEIPLADIEHTGTIQGMTLAGNFGGTWHLDDVRLVAPEPPPPTAVQEERQTGRPTTHDLSPNYPNPFNSGTVIRFALPVQTQAELALFNLAGQRVATLLSGLRQAGRYAVHWDGRDDDSRDLASGIYLYRLQTESWTQTRKLLLLR
;
A
#
# COMPACT_ATOMS: atom_id res chain seq x y z
N MET A 1 -17.79 33.33 16.05
CA MET A 1 -17.70 32.77 17.42
C MET A 1 -16.51 31.83 17.46
N ARG A 2 -15.46 32.20 18.20
CA ARG A 2 -14.25 31.37 18.38
C ARG A 2 -14.58 30.27 19.39
N TRP A 3 -14.46 29.01 19.00
CA TRP A 3 -14.51 27.88 19.92
C TRP A 3 -13.10 27.67 20.48
N THR A 4 -12.89 28.06 21.73
CA THR A 4 -11.68 27.74 22.48
C THR A 4 -11.88 26.36 23.10
N LEU A 5 -11.20 25.34 22.57
CA LEU A 5 -11.11 24.03 23.22
C LEU A 5 -10.29 24.20 24.50
N VAL A 6 -10.95 24.15 25.64
CA VAL A 6 -10.32 23.97 26.94
C VAL A 6 -10.21 22.46 27.17
N CYS A 7 -9.10 21.88 26.71
CA CYS A 7 -8.70 20.53 27.15
C CYS A 7 -8.36 20.60 28.63
N THR A 8 -9.30 20.17 29.47
CA THR A 8 -9.03 19.99 30.89
C THR A 8 -8.37 18.62 31.01
N ALA A 9 -7.03 18.59 30.97
CA ALA A 9 -6.28 17.38 31.22
C ALA A 9 -6.54 16.92 32.66
N MET A 10 -7.38 15.90 32.84
CA MET A 10 -7.34 15.11 34.06
C MET A 10 -6.02 14.34 34.04
N SER A 11 -5.01 14.92 34.67
CA SER A 11 -3.76 14.26 35.00
C SER A 11 -4.07 13.15 36.01
N LEU A 12 -4.36 11.95 35.50
CA LEU A 12 -4.07 10.75 36.26
C LEU A 12 -2.54 10.65 36.28
N ALA A 13 -1.95 11.21 37.32
CA ALA A 13 -0.55 10.99 37.64
C ALA A 13 -0.36 9.48 37.86
N ILE A 14 0.10 8.79 36.83
CA ILE A 14 0.79 7.51 36.98
C ILE A 14 1.99 7.81 37.88
N PRO A 15 2.21 7.07 38.98
CA PRO A 15 3.31 7.35 39.87
C PRO A 15 4.62 7.29 39.07
N ALA A 16 5.42 8.35 39.22
CA ALA A 16 6.81 8.38 38.78
C ALA A 16 7.60 7.32 39.56
N ALA A 17 7.60 6.07 39.06
CA ALA A 17 8.48 4.97 39.45
C ALA A 17 8.08 3.69 38.68
N ALA A 18 8.38 3.61 37.38
CA ALA A 18 8.88 2.34 36.87
C ALA A 18 10.38 2.38 37.17
N GLN A 19 10.74 1.96 38.38
CA GLN A 19 12.13 1.80 38.81
C GLN A 19 12.80 0.78 37.89
N ASP A 20 14.12 0.92 37.71
CA ASP A 20 15.04 -0.04 37.09
C ASP A 20 14.78 -1.49 37.57
N GLU A 21 13.79 -2.20 37.01
CA GLU A 21 13.78 -3.66 37.05
C GLU A 21 14.70 -4.14 35.94
N LEU A 22 15.99 -3.85 36.12
CA LEU A 22 17.06 -4.46 35.35
C LEU A 22 17.02 -5.96 35.63
N ALA A 23 16.55 -6.73 34.67
CA ALA A 23 16.57 -8.17 34.72
C ALA A 23 17.81 -8.67 33.99
N VAL A 24 18.58 -9.53 34.65
CA VAL A 24 19.72 -10.21 34.03
C VAL A 24 19.28 -11.61 33.63
N PHE A 25 19.25 -11.86 32.32
CA PHE A 25 18.98 -13.17 31.75
C PHE A 25 20.27 -13.75 31.19
N THR A 26 20.55 -15.04 31.43
CA THR A 26 21.77 -15.69 30.91
C THR A 26 21.45 -16.88 30.01
N PRO A 27 20.62 -16.71 28.97
CA PRO A 27 20.31 -17.82 28.07
C PRO A 27 21.53 -18.16 27.21
N ALA A 28 21.72 -19.45 26.88
CA ALA A 28 22.86 -19.96 26.12
C ALA A 28 24.26 -19.54 26.65
N GLY A 29 24.36 -19.08 27.90
CA GLY A 29 25.61 -18.62 28.51
C GLY A 29 26.00 -17.16 28.22
N THR A 30 25.16 -16.39 27.50
CA THR A 30 25.38 -14.96 27.28
C THR A 30 24.50 -14.12 28.21
N GLU A 31 25.11 -13.16 28.91
CA GLU A 31 24.39 -12.28 29.82
C GLU A 31 23.67 -11.16 29.06
N HIS A 32 22.35 -11.10 29.17
CA HIS A 32 21.46 -10.07 28.64
C HIS A 32 20.85 -9.25 29.78
N GLN A 33 21.26 -8.00 29.87
CA GLN A 33 20.68 -7.00 30.77
C GLN A 33 19.47 -6.37 30.09
N MET A 34 18.27 -6.68 30.55
CA MET A 34 17.03 -6.27 29.91
C MET A 34 16.19 -5.38 30.83
N ILE A 35 15.45 -4.46 30.22
CA ILE A 35 14.53 -3.52 30.86
C ILE A 35 13.10 -3.98 30.60
N LEU A 36 12.28 -4.05 31.66
CA LEU A 36 10.85 -4.26 31.54
C LEU A 36 10.16 -2.99 31.02
N ILE A 37 9.49 -3.10 29.88
CA ILE A 37 8.60 -2.07 29.34
C ILE A 37 7.16 -2.44 29.73
N PRO A 38 6.43 -1.58 30.46
CA PRO A 38 5.11 -1.93 30.95
C PRO A 38 4.07 -2.01 29.82
N ALA A 39 3.09 -2.89 29.98
CA ALA A 39 1.93 -2.99 29.09
C ALA A 39 1.16 -1.66 29.04
N GLY A 40 0.51 -1.37 27.92
CA GLY A 40 -0.37 -0.22 27.79
C GLY A 40 -0.19 0.59 26.52
N PRO A 41 -1.02 1.64 26.34
CA PRO A 41 -0.99 2.49 25.17
C PRO A 41 0.28 3.33 25.09
N PHE A 42 0.71 3.65 23.87
CA PHE A 42 1.65 4.72 23.58
C PHE A 42 1.34 5.35 22.22
N LEU A 43 1.92 6.53 21.97
CA LEU A 43 1.82 7.21 20.69
C LEU A 43 2.94 6.73 19.77
N MET A 44 2.58 6.11 18.64
CA MET A 44 3.47 5.61 17.61
C MET A 44 3.44 6.52 16.37
N GLY A 45 4.61 6.79 15.78
CA GLY A 45 4.75 7.64 14.60
C GLY A 45 4.76 9.14 14.88
N SER A 46 4.60 9.96 13.85
CA SER A 46 4.64 11.42 13.95
C SER A 46 3.65 12.08 13.01
N ASP A 47 3.13 13.24 13.39
CA ASP A 47 2.46 14.17 12.46
C ASP A 47 3.37 15.35 12.10
N ALA A 48 4.62 15.35 12.58
CA ALA A 48 5.57 16.38 12.26
C ALA A 48 5.92 16.33 10.77
N LEU A 49 6.04 17.49 10.15
CA LEU A 49 6.57 17.63 8.79
C LEU A 49 8.10 17.48 8.73
N GLU A 50 8.74 17.19 9.87
CA GLU A 50 10.16 16.93 10.00
C GLU A 50 10.47 15.47 9.66
N GLY A 51 11.08 15.21 8.51
CA GLY A 51 11.41 13.84 8.07
C GLY A 51 11.05 13.61 6.61
N ASP A 52 11.02 12.35 6.20
CA ASP A 52 10.62 11.91 4.85
C ASP A 52 9.14 11.48 4.75
N GLY A 53 8.39 11.57 5.86
CA GLY A 53 6.96 11.26 5.94
C GLY A 53 6.64 9.77 6.17
N ARG A 54 7.64 8.89 6.24
CA ARG A 54 7.41 7.44 6.39
C ARG A 54 6.82 7.06 7.76
N ASP A 55 7.06 7.87 8.78
CA ASP A 55 6.60 7.67 10.15
C ASP A 55 5.20 8.27 10.43
N GLN A 56 4.48 8.71 9.39
CA GLN A 56 3.12 9.25 9.50
C GLN A 56 2.05 8.17 9.26
N PRO A 57 0.86 8.30 9.87
CA PRO A 57 0.45 9.32 10.85
C PRO A 57 0.80 8.92 12.30
N LEU A 58 0.75 9.90 13.21
CA LEU A 58 0.72 9.64 14.65
C LEU A 58 -0.56 8.85 15.02
N HIS A 59 -0.41 7.74 15.74
CA HIS A 59 -1.54 6.92 16.15
C HIS A 59 -1.27 6.24 17.50
N THR A 60 -2.33 5.76 18.16
CA THR A 60 -2.22 5.02 19.42
C THR A 60 -2.02 3.54 19.15
N VAL A 61 -1.06 2.91 19.84
CA VAL A 61 -0.82 1.47 19.82
C VAL A 61 -0.81 0.94 21.25
N PHE A 62 -1.39 -0.24 21.47
CA PHE A 62 -1.41 -0.95 22.74
C PHE A 62 -0.45 -2.15 22.67
N LEU A 63 0.53 -2.16 23.56
CA LEU A 63 1.50 -3.26 23.66
C LEU A 63 1.33 -4.02 24.96
N ASP A 64 1.55 -5.34 24.89
CA ASP A 64 1.80 -6.19 26.05
C ASP A 64 3.06 -5.71 26.78
N ALA A 65 3.27 -6.18 28.01
CA ALA A 65 4.54 -5.97 28.68
C ALA A 65 5.60 -6.88 28.05
N TYR A 66 6.81 -6.37 27.88
CA TYR A 66 7.93 -7.11 27.30
C TYR A 66 9.24 -6.65 27.93
N HIS A 67 10.28 -7.48 27.84
CA HIS A 67 11.64 -7.08 28.15
C HIS A 67 12.38 -6.73 26.86
N ILE A 68 13.22 -5.70 26.89
CA ILE A 68 14.14 -5.35 25.80
C ILE A 68 15.54 -5.15 26.34
N ASP A 69 16.54 -5.59 25.58
CA ASP A 69 17.94 -5.40 25.93
C ASP A 69 18.24 -3.93 26.19
N LYS A 70 18.92 -3.66 27.31
CA LYS A 70 19.35 -2.33 27.74
C LYS A 70 20.32 -1.69 26.75
N TYR A 71 21.17 -2.51 26.14
CA TYR A 71 22.22 -2.14 25.18
C TYR A 71 22.13 -3.02 23.93
N GLU A 72 22.66 -2.55 22.81
CA GLU A 72 22.81 -3.38 21.60
C GLU A 72 23.64 -4.65 21.86
N VAL A 73 23.43 -5.69 21.06
CA VAL A 73 24.25 -6.91 21.13
C VAL A 73 25.69 -6.56 20.78
N THR A 74 26.64 -6.98 21.61
CA THR A 74 28.06 -6.66 21.41
C THR A 74 28.76 -7.68 20.52
N VAL A 75 29.92 -7.31 19.97
CA VAL A 75 30.79 -8.22 19.20
C VAL A 75 31.15 -9.46 20.01
N GLY A 76 31.48 -9.31 21.30
CA GLY A 76 31.82 -10.44 22.18
C GLY A 76 30.65 -11.40 22.38
N ARG A 77 29.43 -10.88 22.56
CA ARG A 77 28.22 -11.71 22.67
C ARG A 77 27.91 -12.42 21.36
N TYR A 78 27.94 -11.72 20.24
CA TYR A 78 27.72 -12.30 18.93
C TYR A 78 28.77 -13.39 18.60
N ARG A 79 30.02 -13.19 19.04
CA ARG A 79 31.09 -14.18 18.88
C ARG A 79 30.78 -15.51 19.56
N ALA A 80 30.19 -15.49 20.75
CA ALA A 80 29.77 -16.72 21.42
C ALA A 80 28.76 -17.54 20.57
N CYS A 81 27.83 -16.87 19.87
CA CYS A 81 26.91 -17.56 18.97
C CYS A 81 27.63 -18.17 17.76
N VAL A 82 28.57 -17.44 17.16
CA VAL A 82 29.38 -17.94 16.02
C VAL A 82 30.26 -19.12 16.45
N GLU A 83 30.93 -19.03 17.60
CA GLU A 83 31.77 -20.11 18.14
C GLU A 83 30.97 -21.37 18.49
N SER A 84 29.69 -21.21 18.86
CA SER A 84 28.77 -22.33 19.05
C SER A 84 28.32 -22.99 17.73
N GLY A 85 28.59 -22.37 16.58
CA GLY A 85 28.15 -22.81 15.26
C GLY A 85 26.70 -22.47 14.92
N ALA A 86 26.01 -21.68 15.76
CA ALA A 86 24.61 -21.31 15.57
C ALA A 86 24.42 -20.03 14.71
N CYS A 87 25.41 -19.14 14.69
CA CYS A 87 25.39 -17.91 13.89
C CYS A 87 26.48 -17.92 12.80
N ASN A 88 26.22 -17.23 11.69
CA ASN A 88 27.25 -16.96 10.69
C ASN A 88 28.16 -15.82 11.13
N GLN A 89 29.37 -15.80 10.58
CA GLN A 89 30.19 -14.59 10.64
C GLN A 89 29.51 -13.46 9.86
N PRO A 90 29.58 -12.20 10.35
CA PRO A 90 29.05 -11.05 9.62
C PRO A 90 29.62 -10.99 8.20
N LEU A 91 28.76 -10.70 7.21
CA LEU A 91 29.11 -10.80 5.78
C LEU A 91 30.09 -9.73 5.29
N ALA A 92 30.26 -8.65 6.05
CA ALA A 92 30.95 -7.46 5.58
C ALA A 92 32.21 -7.16 6.40
N GLU A 93 33.29 -6.84 5.67
CA GLU A 93 34.63 -6.60 6.17
C GLU A 93 35.16 -5.25 5.65
N GLY A 94 36.15 -4.66 6.33
CA GLY A 94 36.77 -3.40 5.92
C GLY A 94 36.74 -2.31 7.00
N GLU A 95 37.10 -1.08 6.63
CA GLU A 95 37.06 0.09 7.53
C GLU A 95 35.62 0.36 8.01
N GLY A 96 35.42 0.35 9.33
CA GLY A 96 34.11 0.56 9.97
C GLY A 96 33.51 -0.69 10.63
N PHE A 97 33.94 -1.90 10.27
CA PHE A 97 33.46 -3.17 10.87
C PHE A 97 34.28 -3.60 12.09
N PHE A 98 33.64 -4.09 13.15
CA PHE A 98 34.33 -4.48 14.39
C PHE A 98 34.61 -5.98 14.52
N TRP A 99 33.96 -6.80 13.70
CA TRP A 99 34.17 -8.23 13.70
C TRP A 99 35.65 -8.59 13.46
N GLY A 100 36.19 -9.49 14.28
CA GLY A 100 37.57 -9.97 14.16
C GLY A 100 38.66 -8.98 14.63
N ARG A 101 38.30 -7.81 15.18
CA ARG A 101 39.28 -6.82 15.68
C ARG A 101 39.46 -6.91 17.20
N GLU A 102 40.70 -6.85 17.65
CA GLU A 102 41.04 -6.84 19.08
C GLU A 102 40.58 -5.53 19.75
N GLY A 103 40.03 -5.64 20.97
CA GLY A 103 39.60 -4.48 21.77
C GLY A 103 38.18 -3.96 21.47
N PHE A 104 37.40 -4.65 20.62
CA PHE A 104 36.04 -4.25 20.24
C PHE A 104 34.93 -5.14 20.81
N ASP A 105 35.23 -6.00 21.79
CA ASP A 105 34.27 -6.98 22.31
C ASP A 105 33.02 -6.35 22.96
N ASP A 106 33.18 -5.15 23.53
CA ASP A 106 32.09 -4.38 24.18
C ASP A 106 31.40 -3.38 23.24
N TYR A 107 31.72 -3.42 21.94
CA TYR A 107 31.12 -2.55 20.93
C TYR A 107 29.89 -3.23 20.32
N PRO A 108 28.89 -2.46 19.86
CA PRO A 108 27.75 -3.03 19.14
C PRO A 108 28.24 -3.79 17.92
N VAL A 109 27.77 -5.03 17.74
CA VAL A 109 28.07 -5.79 16.54
C VAL A 109 27.47 -5.08 15.33
N ASN A 110 28.25 -4.95 14.26
CA ASN A 110 27.81 -4.32 13.01
C ASN A 110 28.18 -5.18 11.79
N GLY A 111 27.33 -5.14 10.76
CA GLY A 111 27.47 -5.99 9.59
C GLY A 111 26.76 -7.36 9.60
N PRO A 112 26.09 -7.85 10.65
CA PRO A 112 25.12 -8.94 10.50
C PRO A 112 24.00 -8.57 9.53
N SER A 113 23.48 -9.56 8.80
CA SER A 113 22.20 -9.40 8.11
C SER A 113 21.04 -9.45 9.12
N TRP A 114 19.82 -9.12 8.68
CA TRP A 114 18.64 -9.31 9.52
C TRP A 114 18.48 -10.77 9.96
N SER A 115 18.72 -11.72 9.06
CA SER A 115 18.62 -13.15 9.35
C SER A 115 19.64 -13.61 10.39
N ASP A 116 20.83 -13.02 10.38
CA ASP A 116 21.85 -13.29 11.39
C ASP A 116 21.47 -12.72 12.76
N ALA A 117 20.85 -11.53 12.79
CA ALA A 117 20.32 -10.91 14.00
C ALA A 117 19.18 -11.74 14.62
N ASP A 118 18.24 -12.19 13.78
CA ASP A 118 17.14 -13.07 14.19
C ASP A 118 17.65 -14.43 14.69
N ALA A 119 18.61 -15.03 13.97
CA ALA A 119 19.26 -16.27 14.38
C ALA A 119 19.97 -16.14 15.74
N TYR A 120 20.68 -15.03 15.97
CA TYR A 120 21.31 -14.76 17.27
C TYR A 120 20.26 -14.67 18.38
N CYS A 121 19.21 -13.85 18.21
CA CYS A 121 18.21 -13.69 19.26
C CYS A 121 17.49 -15.01 19.53
N GLY A 122 17.18 -15.80 18.50
CA GLY A 122 16.61 -17.14 18.65
C GLY A 122 17.54 -18.12 19.37
N TRP A 123 18.84 -18.13 19.04
CA TRP A 123 19.86 -18.93 19.74
C TRP A 123 19.96 -18.55 21.22
N ALA A 124 19.89 -17.25 21.51
CA ALA A 124 19.85 -16.72 22.87
C ALA A 124 18.47 -16.94 23.54
N GLY A 125 17.50 -17.66 22.95
CA GLY A 125 16.18 -17.85 23.55
C GLY A 125 15.37 -16.56 23.74
N LEU A 126 15.67 -15.56 22.92
CA LEU A 126 15.02 -14.25 22.82
C LEU A 126 14.41 -14.12 21.41
N ARG A 127 13.99 -12.90 21.04
CA ARG A 127 13.55 -12.53 19.68
C ARG A 127 13.99 -11.12 19.34
N LEU A 128 13.88 -10.70 18.09
CA LEU A 128 13.95 -9.28 17.77
C LEU A 128 12.73 -8.53 18.35
N PRO A 129 12.86 -7.27 18.79
CA PRO A 129 11.72 -6.41 19.10
C PRO A 129 10.91 -6.13 17.84
N THR A 130 9.61 -5.93 17.97
CA THR A 130 8.82 -5.31 16.91
C THR A 130 9.17 -3.82 16.76
N GLU A 131 8.83 -3.21 15.64
CA GLU A 131 8.98 -1.78 15.41
C GLU A 131 8.28 -0.96 16.52
N ALA A 132 7.07 -1.37 16.90
CA ALA A 132 6.29 -0.70 17.92
C ALA A 132 6.91 -0.84 19.32
N GLU A 133 7.42 -2.03 19.66
CA GLU A 133 8.16 -2.23 20.90
C GLU A 133 9.40 -1.35 20.94
N TRP A 134 10.21 -1.37 19.89
CA TRP A 134 11.41 -0.54 19.81
C TRP A 134 11.10 0.95 20.01
N GLU A 135 10.07 1.46 19.32
CA GLU A 135 9.66 2.87 19.44
C GLU A 135 9.17 3.20 20.84
N LYS A 136 8.32 2.36 21.46
CA LYS A 136 7.86 2.59 22.84
C LYS A 136 9.04 2.60 23.80
N ALA A 137 9.97 1.65 23.68
CA ALA A 137 11.17 1.60 24.51
C ALA A 137 12.02 2.88 24.38
N ALA A 138 12.17 3.42 23.17
CA ALA A 138 12.91 4.65 22.92
C ALA A 138 12.17 5.90 23.43
N ARG A 139 10.86 5.96 23.21
CA ARG A 139 10.04 7.17 23.26
C ARG A 139 9.28 7.36 24.56
N GLY A 140 8.84 6.30 25.21
CA GLY A 140 7.84 6.41 26.27
C GLY A 140 6.44 6.66 25.70
N THR A 141 5.57 7.27 26.50
CA THR A 141 4.15 7.49 26.18
C THR A 141 3.78 8.95 25.93
N ASP A 142 4.74 9.89 26.05
CA ASP A 142 4.50 11.33 25.99
C ASP A 142 4.74 11.95 24.60
N GLY A 143 5.08 11.13 23.61
CA GLY A 143 5.21 11.57 22.22
C GLY A 143 6.50 12.32 21.89
N ARG A 144 7.51 12.33 22.77
CA ARG A 144 8.82 12.99 22.54
C ARG A 144 9.48 12.57 21.22
N ALA A 145 10.29 13.46 20.63
CA ALA A 145 10.97 13.21 19.37
C ALA A 145 12.28 12.39 19.54
N TYR A 146 13.00 12.61 20.63
CA TYR A 146 14.26 11.94 20.96
C TYR A 146 14.14 11.20 22.30
N PRO A 147 14.98 10.19 22.59
CA PRO A 147 14.87 9.42 23.83
C PRO A 147 14.86 10.30 25.10
N TRP A 148 15.63 11.38 25.09
CA TRP A 148 15.74 12.32 26.21
C TRP A 148 14.73 13.48 26.21
N GLY A 149 13.96 13.71 25.13
CA GLY A 149 13.02 14.83 25.08
C GLY A 149 12.62 15.28 23.68
N ALA A 150 11.95 16.43 23.60
CA ALA A 150 11.43 16.97 22.34
C ALA A 150 12.52 17.59 21.44
N GLU A 151 13.54 18.22 22.04
CA GLU A 151 14.56 18.96 21.31
C GLU A 151 15.82 18.12 21.04
N PHE A 152 16.41 18.31 19.87
CA PHE A 152 17.67 17.69 19.52
C PHE A 152 18.81 18.24 20.39
N ASP A 153 19.60 17.35 20.98
CA ASP A 153 20.79 17.69 21.75
C ASP A 153 21.96 16.84 21.27
N ALA A 154 22.89 17.47 20.54
CA ALA A 154 24.07 16.82 19.99
C ALA A 154 24.97 16.16 21.05
N THR A 155 24.86 16.57 22.33
CA THR A 155 25.63 15.99 23.44
C THR A 155 25.04 14.70 24.00
N ARG A 156 23.82 14.34 23.58
CA ARG A 156 23.06 13.19 24.05
C ARG A 156 22.90 12.08 23.02
N VAL A 157 23.30 12.34 21.77
CA VAL A 157 23.26 11.37 20.66
C VAL A 157 24.64 10.77 20.44
N ARG A 158 24.70 9.48 20.12
CA ARG A 158 25.96 8.81 19.77
C ARG A 158 26.29 9.04 18.29
N LEU A 159 26.76 10.26 17.96
CA LEU A 159 27.26 10.62 16.63
C LEU A 159 28.75 10.32 16.49
N GLY A 160 29.14 9.93 15.27
CA GLY A 160 30.47 9.50 14.90
C GLY A 160 31.48 10.65 14.99
N GLY A 161 32.32 10.60 16.02
CA GLY A 161 33.74 10.87 15.79
C GLY A 161 34.34 9.77 14.92
N SER A 162 35.63 9.88 14.58
CA SER A 162 36.32 8.97 13.65
C SER A 162 36.19 7.47 13.97
N HIS A 163 35.82 7.08 15.20
CA HIS A 163 35.54 5.70 15.62
C HIS A 163 34.26 5.64 16.48
N PRO A 164 33.43 4.58 16.36
CA PRO A 164 32.36 4.27 17.32
C PRO A 164 32.91 4.00 18.74
N GLN A 165 32.04 3.85 19.75
CA GLN A 165 32.43 3.71 21.17
C GLN A 165 31.90 2.42 21.81
N ALA A 166 32.25 2.08 23.05
CA ALA A 166 31.59 0.96 23.74
C ALA A 166 30.09 1.24 23.96
N ALA A 167 29.26 0.21 24.08
CA ALA A 167 27.83 0.39 24.39
C ALA A 167 27.66 1.03 25.78
N GLY A 168 26.66 1.91 25.94
CA GLY A 168 26.31 2.52 27.22
C GLY A 168 27.18 3.70 27.70
N THR A 169 28.08 4.23 26.87
CA THR A 169 28.99 5.34 27.26
C THR A 169 28.34 6.73 27.30
N HIS A 170 27.07 6.86 26.90
CA HIS A 170 26.32 8.13 26.85
C HIS A 170 25.13 8.14 27.83
N PRO A 171 25.36 8.31 29.15
CA PRO A 171 24.33 8.19 30.18
C PRO A 171 23.28 9.32 30.15
N THR A 172 23.49 10.37 29.36
CA THR A 172 22.56 11.49 29.20
C THR A 172 21.57 11.31 28.05
N GLY A 173 21.79 10.32 27.19
CA GLY A 173 20.96 9.98 26.02
C GLY A 173 19.92 8.88 26.25
N VAL A 174 19.64 8.55 27.51
CA VAL A 174 18.84 7.39 27.89
C VAL A 174 17.35 7.65 27.67
N SER A 175 16.64 6.63 27.20
CA SER A 175 15.17 6.64 27.07
C SER A 175 14.47 6.79 28.42
N PRO A 176 13.18 7.18 28.48
CA PRO A 176 12.46 7.29 29.74
C PRO A 176 12.33 5.98 30.53
N TYR A 177 12.58 4.83 29.89
CA TYR A 177 12.57 3.52 30.54
C TYR A 177 13.96 3.01 30.97
N GLY A 178 15.05 3.73 30.67
CA GLY A 178 16.41 3.27 31.04
C GLY A 178 17.14 2.49 29.94
N VAL A 179 16.58 2.40 28.74
CA VAL A 179 17.20 1.78 27.56
C VAL A 179 18.19 2.78 26.93
N HIS A 180 19.42 2.33 26.69
CA HIS A 180 20.53 3.16 26.19
C HIS A 180 20.66 3.08 24.66
N ASP A 181 21.33 4.09 24.10
CA ASP A 181 21.79 4.14 22.71
C ASP A 181 20.67 4.02 21.65
N MET A 182 19.42 4.31 22.03
CA MET A 182 18.25 4.32 21.14
C MET A 182 18.28 5.45 20.07
N ALA A 183 19.34 6.26 20.02
CA ALA A 183 19.52 7.32 19.03
C ALA A 183 21.01 7.45 18.63
N GLY A 184 21.28 7.24 17.35
CA GLY A 184 22.63 7.17 16.80
C GLY A 184 23.21 5.77 16.95
N SER A 185 24.50 5.66 17.21
CA SER A 185 25.20 4.39 17.33
C SER A 185 25.21 3.56 16.04
N VAL A 186 24.42 2.50 16.00
CA VAL A 186 24.15 1.67 14.83
C VAL A 186 22.64 1.66 14.64
N TRP A 187 22.22 1.58 13.40
CA TRP A 187 20.86 1.21 13.05
C TRP A 187 20.52 -0.12 13.69
N GLU A 188 19.30 -0.28 14.19
CA GLU A 188 18.91 -1.53 14.84
C GLU A 188 17.80 -2.23 14.06
N PHE A 189 18.06 -3.48 13.67
CA PHE A 189 17.03 -4.34 13.08
C PHE A 189 15.91 -4.64 14.08
N VAL A 190 14.68 -4.57 13.58
CA VAL A 190 13.45 -5.03 14.28
C VAL A 190 12.81 -6.18 13.50
N ALA A 191 11.86 -6.89 14.11
CA ALA A 191 11.22 -8.06 13.51
C ALA A 191 10.41 -7.74 12.24
N ASP A 192 9.89 -6.53 12.14
CA ASP A 192 8.94 -6.11 11.11
C ASP A 192 9.53 -5.99 9.71
N TRP A 193 8.70 -6.36 8.72
CA TRP A 193 8.93 -6.03 7.32
C TRP A 193 8.60 -4.57 7.05
N TYR A 194 9.36 -3.93 6.16
CA TYR A 194 9.08 -2.56 5.77
C TYR A 194 7.92 -2.51 4.77
N ILE A 195 6.86 -1.81 5.16
CA ILE A 195 5.71 -1.46 4.34
C ILE A 195 5.53 0.06 4.45
N GLU A 196 5.54 0.76 3.31
CA GLU A 196 5.55 2.22 3.26
C GLU A 196 4.30 2.84 3.92
N ASP A 197 3.12 2.27 3.66
CA ASP A 197 1.83 2.74 4.17
C ASP A 197 1.36 1.98 5.42
N ALA A 198 2.24 1.27 6.14
CA ALA A 198 1.87 0.43 7.28
C ALA A 198 1.06 1.18 8.35
N TYR A 199 1.50 2.39 8.72
CA TYR A 199 0.84 3.23 9.72
C TYR A 199 -0.51 3.77 9.22
N TYR A 200 -0.77 3.73 7.90
CA TYR A 200 -2.11 3.99 7.34
C TYR A 200 -2.97 2.72 7.28
N ARG A 201 -2.42 1.51 7.39
CA ARG A 201 -3.22 0.29 7.49
C ARG A 201 -3.67 0.01 8.93
N ASN A 202 -2.82 0.41 9.88
CA ASN A 202 -2.99 0.37 11.34
C ASN A 202 -3.36 -1.00 11.94
N SER A 203 -2.64 -1.39 12.99
CA SER A 203 -3.04 -2.46 13.90
C SER A 203 -2.93 -1.93 15.31
N LEU A 204 -4.06 -1.83 16.01
CA LEU A 204 -4.12 -1.22 17.34
C LEU A 204 -3.34 -1.98 18.40
N PHE A 205 -3.30 -3.30 18.29
CA PHE A 205 -2.80 -4.18 19.35
C PHE A 205 -1.61 -4.97 18.87
N ASN A 206 -0.49 -4.89 19.61
CA ASN A 206 0.74 -5.63 19.34
C ASN A 206 1.06 -5.71 17.82
N PRO A 207 1.09 -4.57 17.11
CA PRO A 207 1.22 -4.57 15.66
C PRO A 207 2.51 -5.29 15.26
N ILE A 208 2.35 -6.23 14.36
CA ILE A 208 3.44 -6.85 13.63
C ILE A 208 3.05 -6.81 12.15
N TRP A 209 3.99 -6.49 11.28
CA TRP A 209 3.76 -6.44 9.84
C TRP A 209 4.28 -7.74 9.20
N PRO A 210 3.43 -8.77 8.97
CA PRO A 210 3.88 -10.11 8.58
C PRO A 210 4.13 -10.28 7.08
N TYR A 211 3.81 -9.29 6.25
CA TYR A 211 3.92 -9.42 4.79
C TYR A 211 5.39 -9.34 4.35
N GLU A 212 5.85 -10.36 3.64
CA GLU A 212 7.20 -10.38 3.08
C GLU A 212 7.41 -9.17 2.15
N SER A 213 8.50 -8.44 2.41
CA SER A 213 8.93 -7.26 1.66
C SER A 213 10.40 -7.46 1.29
N PRO A 214 10.91 -6.89 0.18
CA PRO A 214 12.35 -6.90 -0.08
C PRO A 214 13.17 -6.18 1.01
N ASN A 215 12.50 -5.43 1.90
CA ASN A 215 13.12 -4.63 2.95
C ASN A 215 12.60 -5.01 4.35
N ARG A 216 13.52 -5.00 5.32
CA ARG A 216 13.26 -4.97 6.76
C ARG A 216 13.32 -3.55 7.29
N ILE A 217 12.84 -3.35 8.51
CA ILE A 217 12.93 -2.06 9.17
C ILE A 217 14.19 -1.99 10.03
N VAL A 218 14.87 -0.85 9.96
CA VAL A 218 15.85 -0.44 10.97
C VAL A 218 15.44 0.86 11.65
N ARG A 219 15.82 1.01 12.91
CA ARG A 219 15.45 2.12 13.80
C ARG A 219 16.67 2.80 14.45
N GLY A 220 16.48 4.01 14.97
CA GLY A 220 17.46 4.72 15.81
C GLY A 220 18.53 5.55 15.10
N GLY A 221 18.76 5.33 13.80
CA GLY A 221 19.84 5.98 13.09
C GLY A 221 21.21 5.34 13.40
N SER A 222 22.28 5.96 12.94
CA SER A 222 23.66 5.51 13.20
C SER A 222 24.53 6.70 13.61
N GLY A 223 25.80 6.45 13.92
CA GLY A 223 26.78 7.51 14.16
C GLY A 223 26.92 8.52 13.02
N HIS A 224 26.53 8.18 11.79
CA HIS A 224 26.61 9.07 10.63
C HIS A 224 25.29 9.78 10.30
N SER A 225 24.26 9.56 11.12
CA SER A 225 22.92 10.08 10.87
C SER A 225 22.75 11.52 11.37
N GLY A 226 21.97 12.31 10.64
CA GLY A 226 21.59 13.66 11.06
C GLY A 226 20.41 13.67 12.04
N PRO A 227 20.08 14.83 12.62
CA PRO A 227 18.99 14.98 13.59
C PRO A 227 17.61 14.43 13.17
N PRO A 228 17.17 14.54 11.90
CA PRO A 228 15.89 13.98 11.47
C PRO A 228 15.85 12.44 11.43
N VAL A 229 17.04 11.81 11.38
CA VAL A 229 17.20 10.37 11.17
C VAL A 229 17.38 9.61 12.49
N VAL A 230 17.82 10.29 13.56
CA VAL A 230 17.99 9.73 14.91
C VAL A 230 16.78 9.99 15.82
N ARG A 231 15.63 10.35 15.23
CA ARG A 231 14.38 10.51 16.00
C ARG A 231 13.87 9.12 16.41
N THR A 232 13.16 9.09 17.53
CA THR A 232 12.52 7.87 18.05
C THR A 232 11.51 7.28 17.08
N THR A 233 10.96 8.08 16.17
CA THR A 233 9.91 7.72 15.19
C THR A 233 10.47 7.27 13.83
N THR A 234 11.73 7.59 13.52
CA THR A 234 12.31 7.32 12.20
C THR A 234 12.34 5.83 11.89
N ARG A 235 11.72 5.45 10.78
CA ARG A 235 11.80 4.12 10.17
C ARG A 235 12.54 4.18 8.85
N TRP A 236 13.48 3.25 8.65
CA TRP A 236 14.26 3.19 7.42
C TRP A 236 14.21 1.79 6.79
N PRO A 237 13.97 1.68 5.47
CA PRO A 237 14.03 0.40 4.78
C PRO A 237 15.48 -0.06 4.62
N ALA A 238 15.76 -1.28 5.06
CA ALA A 238 17.04 -1.96 4.86
C ALA A 238 16.82 -3.25 4.04
N LEU A 239 17.60 -3.44 2.97
CA LEU A 239 17.48 -4.62 2.12
C LEU A 239 17.72 -5.91 2.93
N VAL A 240 16.85 -6.90 2.74
CA VAL A 240 16.90 -8.19 3.46
C VAL A 240 18.22 -8.93 3.23
N ALA A 241 18.69 -8.90 1.99
CA ALA A 241 19.94 -9.54 1.58
C ALA A 241 21.18 -8.66 1.85
N GLY A 242 21.00 -7.42 2.32
CA GLY A 242 22.07 -6.47 2.54
C GLY A 242 22.62 -6.54 3.96
N SER A 243 23.93 -6.75 4.10
CA SER A 243 24.69 -6.34 5.28
C SER A 243 24.99 -4.85 5.16
N THR A 244 24.91 -4.09 6.26
CA THR A 244 25.38 -2.70 6.27
C THR A 244 26.37 -2.49 7.40
N ALA A 245 27.43 -1.72 7.13
CA ALA A 245 28.45 -1.36 8.12
C ALA A 245 27.91 -0.60 9.34
N TRP A 246 26.66 -0.17 9.27
CA TRP A 246 26.06 0.72 10.24
C TRP A 246 24.83 0.12 10.90
N ALA A 247 24.50 -1.16 10.64
CA ALA A 247 23.40 -1.85 11.28
C ALA A 247 23.88 -2.95 12.22
N GLY A 248 23.32 -2.95 13.42
CA GLY A 248 23.34 -4.00 14.43
C GLY A 248 21.91 -4.30 14.86
N PHE A 249 21.74 -4.72 16.11
CA PHE A 249 20.44 -5.08 16.67
C PHE A 249 20.51 -5.22 18.19
N ARG A 250 19.33 -5.32 18.80
CA ARG A 250 19.14 -5.71 20.20
C ARG A 250 18.01 -6.73 20.29
N CYS A 251 17.98 -7.55 21.34
CA CYS A 251 16.94 -8.55 21.52
C CYS A 251 15.85 -8.10 22.48
N ALA A 252 14.69 -8.75 22.40
CA ALA A 252 13.52 -8.59 23.24
C ALA A 252 12.94 -9.95 23.63
N ARG A 253 12.03 -9.94 24.61
CA ARG A 253 11.37 -11.14 25.12
C ARG A 253 9.98 -10.81 25.64
N ASP A 254 9.03 -11.69 25.35
CA ASP A 254 7.68 -11.61 25.90
C ASP A 254 7.67 -11.80 27.44
N THR A 255 6.71 -11.19 28.12
CA THR A 255 6.41 -11.48 29.53
C THR A 255 5.15 -12.31 29.67
N GLU A 256 5.03 -13.00 30.80
CA GLU A 256 3.77 -13.57 31.23
C GLU A 256 2.91 -12.45 31.83
N GLY A 257 1.70 -12.21 31.32
CA GLY A 257 0.86 -11.11 31.80
C GLY A 257 -0.40 -10.85 30.97
N VAL A 258 -0.98 -9.66 31.15
CA VAL A 258 -2.12 -9.18 30.35
C VAL A 258 -1.71 -9.17 28.87
N SER A 259 -2.44 -9.93 28.06
CA SER A 259 -2.24 -9.98 26.62
C SER A 259 -3.40 -9.28 25.92
N TYR A 260 -3.10 -8.15 25.29
CA TYR A 260 -4.01 -7.48 24.38
C TYR A 260 -4.28 -8.40 23.17
N PRO A 261 -5.54 -8.45 22.67
CA PRO A 261 -5.88 -9.29 21.52
C PRO A 261 -5.01 -8.93 20.31
N ARG A 262 -4.41 -9.91 19.63
CA ARG A 262 -3.59 -9.67 18.45
C ARG A 262 -4.46 -9.64 17.19
N PHE A 263 -4.20 -8.66 16.33
CA PHE A 263 -4.80 -8.59 15.01
C PHE A 263 -4.36 -9.78 14.14
N GLN A 264 -5.30 -10.49 13.52
CA GLN A 264 -5.01 -11.57 12.59
C GLN A 264 -5.30 -11.17 11.15
N SER A 265 -6.51 -10.67 10.88
CA SER A 265 -6.92 -10.27 9.54
C SER A 265 -8.14 -9.36 9.57
N ALA A 266 -8.30 -8.56 8.53
CA ALA A 266 -9.55 -7.86 8.25
C ALA A 266 -9.83 -7.90 6.75
N ALA A 267 -11.09 -7.99 6.38
CA ALA A 267 -11.53 -8.00 5.00
C ALA A 267 -12.81 -7.18 4.83
N LEU A 268 -12.91 -6.50 3.69
CA LEU A 268 -14.14 -5.90 3.21
C LEU A 268 -14.51 -6.57 1.90
N SER A 269 -15.70 -7.15 1.84
CA SER A 269 -16.30 -7.59 0.59
C SER A 269 -17.41 -6.63 0.20
N ALA A 270 -17.40 -6.20 -1.05
CA ALA A 270 -18.43 -5.37 -1.64
C ALA A 270 -18.82 -5.94 -3.02
N GLU A 271 -20.09 -5.82 -3.39
CA GLU A 271 -20.48 -5.92 -4.80
C GLU A 271 -19.84 -4.76 -5.61
N ALA A 272 -19.85 -4.84 -6.95
CA ALA A 272 -19.29 -3.80 -7.81
C ALA A 272 -19.85 -2.42 -7.41
N ALA A 273 -19.00 -1.65 -6.72
CA ALA A 273 -19.39 -0.42 -6.08
C ALA A 273 -19.34 0.71 -7.09
N VAL A 274 -20.50 1.29 -7.37
CA VAL A 274 -20.68 2.35 -8.35
C VAL A 274 -21.39 3.51 -7.65
N VAL A 275 -20.98 4.73 -7.97
CA VAL A 275 -21.57 5.94 -7.38
C VAL A 275 -23.09 5.93 -7.45
N ASN A 276 -23.74 6.41 -6.39
CA ASN A 276 -25.19 6.57 -6.27
C ASN A 276 -26.01 5.27 -6.46
N ARG A 277 -25.38 4.10 -6.46
CA ARG A 277 -26.07 2.80 -6.47
C ARG A 277 -26.01 2.17 -5.07
N PRO A 278 -27.00 1.33 -4.70
CA PRO A 278 -26.89 0.51 -3.49
C PRO A 278 -25.69 -0.44 -3.58
N ILE A 279 -24.81 -0.37 -2.59
CA ILE A 279 -23.62 -1.20 -2.45
C ILE A 279 -23.81 -2.05 -1.20
N ALA A 280 -23.99 -3.35 -1.37
CA ALA A 280 -23.97 -4.30 -0.27
C ALA A 280 -22.51 -4.52 0.16
N ILE A 281 -22.21 -4.27 1.44
CA ILE A 281 -20.90 -4.51 2.02
C ILE A 281 -20.97 -5.47 3.20
N GLU A 282 -19.93 -6.27 3.36
CA GLU A 282 -19.67 -7.09 4.54
C GLU A 282 -18.23 -6.84 4.99
N ALA A 283 -18.09 -6.39 6.23
CA ALA A 283 -16.81 -6.21 6.90
C ALA A 283 -16.60 -7.36 7.90
N GLU A 284 -15.42 -7.95 7.87
CA GLU A 284 -14.99 -9.00 8.79
C GLU A 284 -13.64 -8.63 9.41
N VAL A 285 -13.53 -8.78 10.73
CA VAL A 285 -12.28 -8.59 11.48
C VAL A 285 -12.06 -9.79 12.38
N VAL A 286 -10.84 -10.31 12.39
CA VAL A 286 -10.45 -11.47 13.18
C VAL A 286 -9.28 -11.10 14.07
N LEU A 287 -9.47 -11.34 15.35
CA LEU A 287 -8.46 -11.24 16.40
C LEU A 287 -8.20 -12.64 16.96
N ASP A 288 -7.04 -12.85 17.59
CA ASP A 288 -6.71 -14.13 18.22
C ASP A 288 -7.61 -14.48 19.42
N ARG A 289 -8.22 -13.46 20.03
CA ARG A 289 -9.18 -13.56 21.14
C ARG A 289 -10.18 -12.41 21.13
N SER A 290 -11.19 -12.48 21.98
CA SER A 290 -12.25 -11.47 22.08
C SER A 290 -11.74 -10.16 22.70
N LEU A 291 -12.18 -9.02 22.18
CA LEU A 291 -11.94 -7.68 22.72
C LEU A 291 -12.55 -7.49 24.11
N GLU A 292 -13.67 -8.16 24.37
CA GLU A 292 -14.40 -8.05 25.62
C GLU A 292 -13.67 -8.78 26.77
N GLU A 293 -12.77 -9.70 26.43
CA GLU A 293 -11.94 -10.42 27.40
C GLU A 293 -10.95 -9.45 28.07
N GLY A 294 -11.15 -9.19 29.36
CA GLY A 294 -10.38 -8.20 30.13
C GLY A 294 -11.04 -6.81 30.23
N GLY A 295 -12.16 -6.56 29.54
CA GLY A 295 -12.97 -5.35 29.71
C GLY A 295 -12.31 -4.04 29.25
N LEU A 296 -11.27 -4.13 28.39
CA LEU A 296 -10.45 -3.01 27.94
C LEU A 296 -11.11 -2.19 26.83
N PHE A 297 -11.97 -2.81 26.02
CA PHE A 297 -12.70 -2.16 24.94
C PHE A 297 -14.13 -2.69 24.87
N ARG A 298 -15.01 -1.91 24.24
CA ARG A 298 -16.44 -2.19 24.08
C ARG A 298 -16.85 -1.89 22.67
N GLY A 299 -17.51 -2.87 22.06
CA GLY A 299 -18.02 -2.75 20.70
C GLY A 299 -16.91 -2.58 19.67
N MET A 300 -17.19 -3.05 18.46
CA MET A 300 -16.39 -2.77 17.30
C MET A 300 -17.33 -2.19 16.26
N GLN A 301 -16.89 -1.20 15.48
CA GLN A 301 -17.73 -0.58 14.46
C GLN A 301 -16.91 -0.15 13.24
N LEU A 302 -17.53 -0.21 12.07
CA LEU A 302 -17.00 0.36 10.83
C LEU A 302 -17.51 1.80 10.70
N ASP A 303 -16.61 2.76 10.68
CA ASP A 303 -16.91 4.18 10.49
C ASP A 303 -17.04 4.50 8.99
N LEU A 304 -18.18 5.09 8.60
CA LEU A 304 -18.48 5.47 7.23
C LEU A 304 -18.32 6.96 6.96
N LEU A 305 -17.94 7.75 7.96
CA LEU A 305 -17.77 9.20 7.82
C LEU A 305 -16.79 9.58 6.69
N PRO A 306 -15.64 8.89 6.50
CA PRO A 306 -14.74 9.22 5.40
C PRO A 306 -15.33 8.95 4.01
N ALA A 307 -16.35 8.10 3.91
CA ALA A 307 -17.13 7.88 2.68
C ALA A 307 -18.26 8.90 2.50
N GLY A 308 -18.31 9.95 3.34
CA GLY A 308 -19.34 10.99 3.31
C GLY A 308 -20.66 10.60 3.96
N LEU A 309 -20.69 9.51 4.74
CA LEU A 309 -21.90 9.02 5.41
C LEU A 309 -21.79 9.23 6.91
N ASP A 310 -22.73 9.99 7.49
CA ASP A 310 -22.80 10.20 8.95
C ASP A 310 -23.41 8.97 9.66
N ALA A 311 -22.70 7.85 9.60
CA ALA A 311 -23.11 6.57 10.15
C ALA A 311 -21.90 5.71 10.56
N ALA A 312 -22.11 4.85 11.55
CA ALA A 312 -21.20 3.76 11.87
C ALA A 312 -21.98 2.45 11.93
N ILE A 313 -21.36 1.36 11.49
CA ILE A 313 -21.99 0.03 11.47
C ILE A 313 -21.38 -0.78 12.62
N PRO A 314 -22.16 -1.23 13.61
CA PRO A 314 -21.63 -2.14 14.63
C PRO A 314 -21.22 -3.48 13.99
N LEU A 315 -20.06 -3.99 14.38
CA LEU A 315 -19.59 -5.33 14.05
C LEU A 315 -19.94 -6.27 15.21
N GLU A 316 -20.82 -7.23 14.94
CA GLU A 316 -21.28 -8.21 15.90
C GLU A 316 -20.19 -9.25 16.19
N HIS A 317 -19.97 -9.55 17.46
CA HIS A 317 -19.05 -10.60 17.88
C HIS A 317 -19.68 -11.98 17.62
N LEU A 318 -19.00 -12.79 16.80
CA LEU A 318 -19.44 -14.13 16.40
C LEU A 318 -18.81 -15.25 17.25
N GLY A 319 -17.96 -14.91 18.21
CA GLY A 319 -17.14 -15.84 19.00
C GLY A 319 -15.73 -16.01 18.44
N ALA A 320 -14.82 -16.51 19.29
CA ALA A 320 -13.41 -16.77 18.94
C ALA A 320 -12.67 -15.58 18.29
N GLY A 321 -12.94 -14.36 18.78
CA GLY A 321 -12.26 -13.15 18.28
C GLY A 321 -12.73 -12.66 16.91
N LYS A 322 -13.80 -13.23 16.36
CA LYS A 322 -14.35 -12.86 15.04
C LYS A 322 -15.49 -11.84 15.16
N TYR A 323 -15.41 -10.77 14.37
CA TYR A 323 -16.39 -9.68 14.32
C TYR A 323 -16.88 -9.49 12.88
N ARG A 324 -18.18 -9.26 12.71
CA ARG A 324 -18.78 -9.06 11.39
C ARG A 324 -19.88 -8.02 11.38
N GLY A 325 -19.91 -7.19 10.34
CA GLY A 325 -21.00 -6.25 10.08
C GLY A 325 -21.40 -6.26 8.62
N ARG A 326 -22.69 -6.03 8.37
CA ARG A 326 -23.27 -5.97 7.02
C ARG A 326 -24.13 -4.74 6.91
N THR A 327 -24.06 -4.06 5.78
CA THR A 327 -25.00 -2.99 5.45
C THR A 327 -25.16 -2.85 3.95
N THR A 328 -26.14 -2.05 3.55
CA THR A 328 -26.23 -1.50 2.21
C THR A 328 -26.10 0.02 2.31
N LEU A 329 -25.20 0.59 1.52
CA LEU A 329 -24.92 2.02 1.51
C LEU A 329 -24.91 2.56 0.08
N SER A 330 -24.94 3.88 -0.08
CA SER A 330 -24.82 4.55 -1.37
C SER A 330 -23.85 5.71 -1.23
N ILE A 331 -22.78 5.71 -2.02
CA ILE A 331 -21.72 6.72 -1.96
C ILE A 331 -21.84 7.63 -3.17
N ALA A 332 -21.84 8.94 -2.93
CA ALA A 332 -22.06 9.93 -3.99
C ALA A 332 -20.82 10.22 -4.84
N GLN A 333 -19.62 9.91 -4.33
CA GLN A 333 -18.35 10.25 -4.96
C GLN A 333 -17.56 8.99 -5.30
N SER A 334 -17.04 8.92 -6.53
CA SER A 334 -16.10 7.87 -6.91
C SER A 334 -14.77 8.07 -6.18
N GLY A 335 -14.00 7.00 -6.03
CA GLY A 335 -12.71 7.06 -5.35
C GLY A 335 -12.42 5.86 -4.47
N HIS A 336 -11.24 5.92 -3.86
CA HIS A 336 -10.81 5.00 -2.83
C HIS A 336 -11.25 5.55 -1.46
N HIS A 337 -12.21 4.88 -0.81
CA HIS A 337 -12.80 5.32 0.45
C HIS A 337 -12.21 4.51 1.62
N PRO A 338 -11.38 5.11 2.49
CA PRO A 338 -10.90 4.42 3.68
C PRO A 338 -12.01 4.32 4.71
N LEU A 339 -12.30 3.12 5.19
CA LEU A 339 -13.33 2.84 6.21
C LEU A 339 -12.64 2.34 7.50
N PRO A 340 -12.42 3.23 8.49
CA PRO A 340 -11.83 2.87 9.77
C PRO A 340 -12.70 1.86 10.53
N VAL A 341 -12.09 0.79 11.03
CA VAL A 341 -12.69 -0.02 12.08
C VAL A 341 -12.23 0.53 13.42
N THR A 342 -13.17 0.89 14.29
CA THR A 342 -12.88 1.47 15.60
C THR A 342 -13.47 0.64 16.73
N VAL A 343 -12.86 0.76 17.91
CA VAL A 343 -13.34 0.23 19.18
C VAL A 343 -13.42 1.35 20.20
N GLU A 344 -14.30 1.24 21.19
CA GLU A 344 -14.48 2.25 22.23
C GLU A 344 -13.87 1.77 23.55
N ALA A 345 -12.98 2.55 24.15
CA ALA A 345 -12.49 2.31 25.50
C ALA A 345 -13.59 2.62 26.54
N PRO A 346 -13.54 2.07 27.77
CA PRO A 346 -14.46 2.40 28.85
C PRO A 346 -14.55 3.90 29.19
N SER A 347 -13.54 4.69 28.84
CA SER A 347 -13.52 6.15 28.95
C SER A 347 -14.40 6.87 27.91
N GLY A 348 -14.87 6.16 26.88
CA GLY A 348 -15.57 6.72 25.71
C GLY A 348 -14.65 7.12 24.56
N GLU A 349 -13.33 6.94 24.71
CA GLU A 349 -12.37 7.22 23.65
C GLU A 349 -12.43 6.16 22.56
N ARG A 350 -12.38 6.56 21.28
CA ARG A 350 -12.38 5.65 20.15
C ARG A 350 -10.98 5.45 19.61
N HIS A 351 -10.60 4.19 19.43
CA HIS A 351 -9.31 3.81 18.88
C HIS A 351 -9.51 3.01 17.60
N MET A 352 -8.70 3.28 16.58
CA MET A 352 -8.78 2.58 15.30
C MET A 352 -8.05 1.25 15.38
N VAL A 353 -8.75 0.14 15.12
CA VAL A 353 -8.22 -1.22 15.05
C VAL A 353 -7.45 -1.44 13.77
N CYS A 354 -8.09 -1.15 12.64
CA CYS A 354 -7.54 -1.30 11.30
C CYS A 354 -8.31 -0.40 10.33
N ARG A 355 -7.82 -0.31 9.09
CA ARG A 355 -8.50 0.41 8.00
C ARG A 355 -8.87 -0.56 6.88
N LEU A 356 -10.17 -0.60 6.57
CA LEU A 356 -10.68 -1.25 5.36
C LEU A 356 -10.76 -0.22 4.24
N PHE A 357 -10.85 -0.67 2.99
CA PHE A 357 -10.92 0.21 1.83
C PHE A 357 -12.05 -0.22 0.91
N LEU A 358 -12.82 0.75 0.42
CA LEU A 358 -13.90 0.55 -0.53
C LEU A 358 -13.64 1.39 -1.79
N ASP A 359 -13.37 0.74 -2.90
CA ASP A 359 -13.29 1.38 -4.22
C ASP A 359 -14.68 1.61 -4.78
N VAL A 360 -14.99 2.86 -5.13
CA VAL A 360 -16.27 3.25 -5.74
C VAL A 360 -15.99 3.81 -7.13
N LEU A 361 -16.55 3.17 -8.15
CA LEU A 361 -16.34 3.50 -9.55
C LEU A 361 -17.35 4.57 -10.04
N PRO A 362 -16.96 5.41 -11.00
CA PRO A 362 -17.90 6.30 -11.68
C PRO A 362 -18.94 5.50 -12.49
N ASP A 363 -20.13 6.07 -12.70
CA ASP A 363 -21.26 5.40 -13.36
C ASP A 363 -21.51 5.83 -14.81
N ALA A 364 -20.83 6.89 -15.26
CA ALA A 364 -21.03 7.48 -16.58
C ALA A 364 -19.73 8.05 -17.15
N ASN A 365 -19.63 8.01 -18.48
CA ASN A 365 -18.55 8.67 -19.20
C ASN A 365 -18.67 10.19 -19.05
N MET A 366 -17.52 10.87 -19.02
CA MET A 366 -17.45 12.32 -19.05
C MET A 366 -16.92 12.78 -20.41
N GLU A 367 -17.78 13.40 -21.20
CA GLU A 367 -17.40 13.95 -22.50
C GLU A 367 -16.64 15.26 -22.33
N ILE A 368 -15.62 15.47 -23.17
CA ILE A 368 -14.75 16.67 -23.14
C ILE A 368 -14.71 17.33 -24.53
N LEU A 369 -14.20 16.60 -25.53
CA LEU A 369 -14.13 17.03 -26.94
C LEU A 369 -14.54 15.85 -27.83
N THR A 370 -15.84 15.61 -27.95
CA THR A 370 -16.44 14.61 -28.84
C THR A 370 -17.02 15.33 -30.05
N ASP A 371 -18.26 15.83 -29.96
CA ASP A 371 -18.89 16.66 -30.98
C ASP A 371 -18.68 18.16 -30.68
N GLY A 372 -17.42 18.52 -30.50
CA GLY A 372 -16.99 19.83 -29.99
C GLY A 372 -16.82 19.86 -28.47
N LEU A 373 -16.54 21.04 -27.93
CA LEU A 373 -16.33 21.21 -26.49
C LEU A 373 -17.64 21.02 -25.72
N ALA A 374 -17.65 20.05 -24.81
CA ALA A 374 -18.77 19.82 -23.90
C ALA A 374 -19.10 21.11 -23.11
N GLU A 375 -20.38 21.43 -22.98
CA GLU A 375 -20.85 22.73 -22.43
C GLU A 375 -20.32 23.05 -21.02
N SER A 376 -19.99 22.02 -20.24
CA SER A 376 -19.47 22.15 -18.89
C SER A 376 -17.97 22.42 -18.81
N TRP A 377 -17.24 22.24 -19.92
CA TRP A 377 -15.80 22.46 -19.99
C TRP A 377 -15.50 23.82 -20.61
N THR A 378 -14.37 24.40 -20.21
CA THR A 378 -13.92 25.70 -20.75
C THR A 378 -12.48 25.62 -21.21
N VAL A 379 -12.17 26.26 -22.35
CA VAL A 379 -10.78 26.54 -22.74
C VAL A 379 -10.34 27.80 -21.99
N SER A 380 -9.37 27.69 -21.08
CA SER A 380 -9.00 28.79 -20.18
C SER A 380 -7.69 29.50 -20.55
N ASP A 381 -6.75 28.76 -21.17
CA ASP A 381 -5.46 29.28 -21.61
C ASP A 381 -5.02 28.53 -22.88
N PHE A 382 -4.59 29.27 -23.89
CA PHE A 382 -4.17 28.69 -25.16
C PHE A 382 -3.11 29.56 -25.84
N LYS A 383 -2.21 28.88 -26.54
CA LYS A 383 -1.12 29.46 -27.32
C LYS A 383 -1.01 28.70 -28.65
N VAL A 384 -2.01 28.91 -29.49
CA VAL A 384 -2.12 28.38 -30.86
C VAL A 384 -2.53 29.54 -31.77
N GLU A 385 -2.25 29.45 -33.07
CA GLU A 385 -2.58 30.52 -34.03
C GLU A 385 -4.09 30.58 -34.27
N SER A 386 -4.70 29.42 -34.52
CA SER A 386 -6.14 29.29 -34.56
C SER A 386 -6.58 27.91 -34.09
N MET A 387 -7.82 27.85 -33.62
CA MET A 387 -8.47 26.65 -33.11
C MET A 387 -9.87 26.61 -33.68
N ASP A 388 -10.21 25.52 -34.36
CA ASP A 388 -11.55 25.21 -34.82
C ASP A 388 -12.04 23.97 -34.08
N LEU A 389 -12.93 24.17 -33.11
CA LEU A 389 -13.47 23.08 -32.28
C LEU A 389 -14.64 22.34 -32.94
N ALA A 390 -15.04 22.74 -34.16
CA ALA A 390 -16.22 22.22 -34.84
C ALA A 390 -15.98 21.95 -36.34
N GLN A 391 -14.76 21.58 -36.73
CA GLN A 391 -14.49 21.27 -38.14
C GLN A 391 -15.03 19.89 -38.53
N THR A 392 -15.49 19.77 -39.78
CA THR A 392 -16.24 18.61 -40.29
C THR A 392 -15.48 17.81 -41.36
N GLN A 393 -14.26 18.21 -41.72
CA GLN A 393 -13.53 17.62 -42.84
C GLN A 393 -12.73 16.38 -42.43
N THR A 394 -12.07 16.44 -41.27
CA THR A 394 -11.23 15.37 -40.74
C THR A 394 -11.81 14.93 -39.41
N VAL A 395 -12.73 13.97 -39.41
CA VAL A 395 -13.47 13.51 -38.22
C VAL A 395 -13.23 12.01 -38.01
N GLN A 396 -13.04 11.58 -36.76
CA GLN A 396 -12.90 10.18 -36.38
C GLN A 396 -14.22 9.59 -35.90
N ALA A 397 -14.94 10.31 -35.04
CA ALA A 397 -16.20 9.89 -34.45
C ALA A 397 -17.17 11.07 -34.39
N GLY A 398 -18.47 10.81 -34.55
CA GLY A 398 -19.48 11.88 -34.48
C GLY A 398 -19.54 12.75 -35.74
N GLU A 399 -19.86 14.03 -35.55
CA GLU A 399 -20.09 15.02 -36.63
C GLU A 399 -18.92 15.98 -36.84
N VAL A 400 -18.14 16.26 -35.79
CA VAL A 400 -17.04 17.24 -35.82
C VAL A 400 -15.82 16.74 -35.05
N ALA A 401 -14.66 17.29 -35.37
CA ALA A 401 -13.44 17.12 -34.59
C ALA A 401 -12.76 18.48 -34.37
N CYS A 402 -11.83 18.53 -33.43
CA CYS A 402 -11.05 19.73 -33.14
C CYS A 402 -9.84 19.81 -34.04
N SER A 403 -9.52 21.02 -34.52
CA SER A 403 -8.36 21.31 -35.34
C SER A 403 -7.58 22.48 -34.75
N PHE A 404 -6.26 22.34 -34.70
CA PHE A 404 -5.36 23.32 -34.13
C PHE A 404 -4.30 23.66 -35.14
N LEU A 405 -4.18 24.95 -35.47
CA LEU A 405 -3.12 25.48 -36.32
C LEU A 405 -2.05 26.13 -35.46
N VAL A 406 -0.80 25.73 -35.67
CA VAL A 406 0.35 26.27 -34.96
C VAL A 406 1.42 26.72 -35.96
N GLU A 407 1.73 28.02 -36.00
CA GLU A 407 2.92 28.50 -36.69
C GLU A 407 4.18 28.02 -35.96
N SER A 408 5.22 27.63 -36.72
CA SER A 408 6.45 27.10 -36.14
C SER A 408 7.08 28.10 -35.17
N SER A 409 6.88 27.89 -33.87
CA SER A 409 7.36 28.80 -32.84
C SER A 409 8.33 28.08 -31.91
N PHE A 410 9.46 28.74 -31.63
CA PHE A 410 10.51 28.22 -30.74
C PHE A 410 10.04 28.04 -29.29
N SER A 411 8.88 28.61 -28.92
CA SER A 411 8.40 28.72 -27.54
C SER A 411 7.29 27.73 -27.19
N GLY A 412 6.94 26.82 -28.11
CA GLY A 412 5.89 25.80 -27.92
C GLY A 412 4.47 26.36 -27.90
N TRP A 413 3.50 25.46 -28.02
CA TRP A 413 2.07 25.70 -27.99
C TRP A 413 1.44 24.98 -26.78
N GLN A 414 0.29 25.49 -26.32
CA GLN A 414 -0.50 24.84 -25.29
C GLN A 414 -1.98 25.12 -25.45
N VAL A 415 -2.83 24.22 -24.97
CA VAL A 415 -4.28 24.40 -24.87
C VAL A 415 -4.74 23.77 -23.56
N THR A 416 -5.40 24.56 -22.72
CA THR A 416 -5.87 24.14 -21.38
C THR A 416 -7.37 23.96 -21.36
N LEU A 417 -7.81 22.74 -21.05
CA LEU A 417 -9.20 22.36 -20.84
C LEU A 417 -9.46 22.32 -19.33
N THR A 418 -10.28 23.23 -18.84
CA THR A 418 -10.66 23.32 -17.41
C THR A 418 -11.97 22.59 -17.18
N ALA A 419 -11.97 21.70 -16.18
CA ALA A 419 -13.13 20.92 -15.78
C ALA A 419 -14.17 21.79 -15.04
N PRO A 420 -15.47 21.44 -15.07
CA PRO A 420 -16.51 22.15 -14.32
C PRO A 420 -16.33 22.10 -12.80
N GLY A 421 -15.53 21.15 -12.31
CA GLY A 421 -15.19 20.98 -10.90
C GLY A 421 -14.12 19.90 -10.73
N PRO A 422 -13.68 19.64 -9.49
CA PRO A 422 -12.67 18.62 -9.21
C PRO A 422 -13.18 17.22 -9.60
N ILE A 423 -12.42 16.51 -10.44
CA ILE A 423 -12.71 15.16 -10.90
C ILE A 423 -11.86 14.17 -10.12
N ASN A 424 -12.47 13.13 -9.53
CA ASN A 424 -11.70 12.01 -9.02
C ASN A 424 -11.30 11.09 -10.18
N PRO A 425 -10.01 10.93 -10.50
CA PRO A 425 -9.54 10.09 -11.61
C PRO A 425 -9.74 8.59 -11.38
N HIS A 426 -9.97 8.14 -10.14
CA HIS A 426 -10.10 6.73 -9.82
C HIS A 426 -11.22 6.06 -10.63
N GLY A 427 -10.87 4.96 -11.32
CA GLY A 427 -11.77 4.19 -12.17
C GLY A 427 -11.94 4.71 -13.59
N TYR A 428 -11.48 5.92 -13.93
CA TYR A 428 -11.59 6.46 -15.28
C TYR A 428 -10.40 6.07 -16.17
N THR A 429 -10.69 5.90 -17.46
CA THR A 429 -9.69 5.84 -18.55
C THR A 429 -9.82 7.09 -19.41
N LEU A 430 -8.74 7.86 -19.56
CA LEU A 430 -8.69 8.93 -20.54
C LEU A 430 -8.61 8.32 -21.93
N ARG A 431 -9.61 8.62 -22.76
CA ARG A 431 -9.65 8.24 -24.16
C ARG A 431 -9.58 9.49 -25.02
N PHE A 432 -8.78 9.45 -26.08
CA PHE A 432 -8.80 10.45 -27.15
C PHE A 432 -8.33 9.85 -28.47
N ALA A 433 -8.80 10.42 -29.57
CA ALA A 433 -8.32 10.17 -30.91
C ALA A 433 -7.42 11.33 -31.36
N PHE A 434 -6.24 11.02 -31.89
CA PHE A 434 -5.29 12.00 -32.38
C PHE A 434 -5.00 11.76 -33.86
N HIS A 435 -4.91 12.85 -34.63
CA HIS A 435 -4.46 12.84 -36.02
C HIS A 435 -3.38 13.90 -36.21
N PRO A 436 -2.17 13.55 -36.69
CA PRO A 436 -1.08 14.52 -36.82
C PRO A 436 -1.31 15.56 -37.94
N GLY A 437 -2.27 15.34 -38.84
CA GLY A 437 -2.61 16.28 -39.92
C GLY A 437 -1.41 16.50 -40.84
N ASP A 438 -1.01 17.75 -41.08
CA ASP A 438 0.20 18.13 -41.82
C ASP A 438 1.36 18.53 -40.90
N SER A 439 1.27 18.21 -39.60
CA SER A 439 2.29 18.53 -38.61
C SER A 439 3.68 18.05 -39.01
N ALA A 440 4.68 18.90 -38.75
CA ALA A 440 6.09 18.64 -39.00
C ALA A 440 6.80 18.37 -37.67
N THR A 441 7.32 17.15 -37.50
CA THR A 441 7.97 16.71 -36.26
C THR A 441 9.38 16.20 -36.52
N ASP A 442 10.25 16.38 -35.53
CA ASP A 442 11.64 15.92 -35.48
C ASP A 442 11.97 15.24 -34.14
N GLU A 443 13.22 14.82 -33.95
CA GLU A 443 13.68 14.14 -32.72
C GLU A 443 13.61 14.99 -31.45
N ARG A 444 13.47 16.33 -31.58
CA ARG A 444 13.37 17.26 -30.44
C ARG A 444 11.91 17.62 -30.13
N THR A 445 10.99 17.05 -30.89
CA THR A 445 9.57 17.30 -30.73
C THR A 445 9.06 16.70 -29.43
N ARG A 446 8.23 17.47 -28.73
CA ARG A 446 7.56 17.10 -27.49
C ARG A 446 6.07 17.26 -27.71
N PHE A 447 5.31 16.34 -27.15
CA PHE A 447 3.87 16.40 -27.04
C PHE A 447 3.48 15.67 -25.76
N GLY A 448 2.70 16.32 -24.92
CA GLY A 448 2.30 15.77 -23.63
C GLY A 448 1.00 16.36 -23.12
N ILE A 449 0.49 15.72 -22.07
CA ILE A 449 -0.68 16.18 -21.31
C ILE A 449 -0.22 16.42 -19.87
N ASN A 450 -0.51 17.59 -19.35
CA ASN A 450 -0.29 17.92 -17.94
C ASN A 450 -1.65 18.03 -17.24
N PHE A 451 -1.86 17.27 -16.17
CA PHE A 451 -3.05 17.36 -15.32
C PHE A 451 -2.78 18.30 -14.15
N PHE A 452 -3.76 19.14 -13.82
CA PHE A 452 -3.66 20.04 -12.66
C PHE A 452 -4.30 19.41 -11.42
N PRO A 453 -3.64 19.44 -10.25
CA PRO A 453 -2.38 20.15 -9.94
C PRO A 453 -1.09 19.36 -10.22
N ARG A 454 -1.16 18.04 -10.37
CA ARG A 454 0.00 17.16 -10.66
C ARG A 454 -0.40 15.98 -11.54
N GLY A 455 0.49 15.63 -12.46
CA GLY A 455 0.39 14.50 -13.38
C GLY A 455 0.87 14.93 -14.76
N THR A 456 1.81 14.19 -15.35
CA THR A 456 2.35 14.50 -16.68
C THR A 456 2.47 13.21 -17.49
N LEU A 457 2.01 13.27 -18.73
CA LEU A 457 2.17 12.23 -19.73
C LEU A 457 3.01 12.76 -20.88
N ASN A 458 4.02 12.01 -21.34
CA ASN A 458 4.81 12.36 -22.51
C ASN A 458 4.39 11.49 -23.70
N LEU A 459 3.34 11.91 -24.41
CA LEU A 459 2.69 11.11 -25.45
C LEU A 459 3.64 10.56 -26.53
N LEU A 460 4.66 11.32 -26.94
CA LEU A 460 5.66 10.86 -27.92
C LEU A 460 6.75 9.99 -27.29
N GLN A 461 7.30 10.42 -26.15
CA GLN A 461 8.42 9.73 -25.51
C GLN A 461 7.99 8.36 -24.96
N ASP A 462 6.75 8.28 -24.48
CA ASP A 462 6.14 7.06 -23.94
C ASP A 462 5.55 6.18 -25.06
N GLY A 463 5.67 6.59 -26.33
CA GLY A 463 5.21 5.82 -27.49
C GLY A 463 3.69 5.70 -27.62
N LEU A 464 2.94 6.55 -26.93
CA LEU A 464 1.46 6.55 -26.95
C LEU A 464 0.90 7.15 -28.25
N VAL A 465 1.67 8.03 -28.91
CA VAL A 465 1.33 8.67 -30.18
C VAL A 465 2.52 8.58 -31.14
N ASP A 466 2.24 8.33 -32.42
CA ASP A 466 3.20 8.40 -33.52
C ASP A 466 2.78 9.48 -34.53
N THR A 467 3.57 10.56 -34.65
CA THR A 467 3.27 11.66 -35.57
C THR A 467 3.58 11.36 -37.04
N GLN A 468 4.32 10.28 -37.33
CA GLN A 468 4.55 9.82 -38.71
C GLN A 468 3.35 9.05 -39.26
N ARG A 469 2.51 8.52 -38.37
CA ARG A 469 1.32 7.76 -38.69
C ARG A 469 0.17 8.70 -39.07
N ARG A 470 -0.08 8.87 -40.37
CA ARG A 470 -1.04 9.84 -40.95
C ARG A 470 -2.50 9.38 -40.93
N GLU A 471 -2.82 8.40 -40.09
CA GLU A 471 -4.18 7.96 -39.77
C GLU A 471 -4.53 8.31 -38.32
N TRP A 472 -5.83 8.25 -38.02
CA TRP A 472 -6.31 8.39 -36.65
C TRP A 472 -5.74 7.31 -35.73
N GLN A 473 -5.27 7.75 -34.58
CA GLN A 473 -4.76 6.92 -33.50
C GLN A 473 -5.70 7.09 -32.32
N ILE A 474 -6.18 5.99 -31.76
CA ILE A 474 -7.00 6.00 -30.54
C ILE A 474 -6.08 5.63 -29.38
N ILE A 475 -6.08 6.49 -28.38
CA ILE A 475 -5.24 6.38 -27.20
C ILE A 475 -6.17 6.22 -26.00
N GLU A 476 -5.89 5.22 -25.18
CA GLU A 476 -6.61 4.92 -23.95
C GLU A 476 -5.61 4.76 -22.82
N ILE A 477 -5.74 5.58 -21.79
CA ILE A 477 -4.80 5.66 -20.67
C ILE A 477 -5.60 5.57 -19.38
N PRO A 478 -5.52 4.46 -18.64
CA PRO A 478 -6.09 4.38 -17.30
C PRO A 478 -5.50 5.50 -16.45
N LEU A 479 -6.33 6.36 -15.86
CA LEU A 479 -5.83 7.47 -15.06
C LEU A 479 -5.12 6.99 -13.77
N ALA A 480 -5.37 5.74 -13.36
CA ALA A 480 -4.65 5.07 -12.29
C ALA A 480 -3.16 4.83 -12.61
N ASP A 481 -2.78 4.76 -13.88
CA ASP A 481 -1.39 4.53 -14.31
C ASP A 481 -0.56 5.82 -14.34
N ILE A 482 -1.22 6.97 -14.11
CA ILE A 482 -0.58 8.28 -14.10
C ILE A 482 -0.31 8.64 -12.64
N GLU A 483 0.92 8.99 -12.29
CA GLU A 483 1.19 9.57 -10.97
C GLU A 483 0.47 10.92 -10.84
N HIS A 484 -0.62 10.93 -10.08
CA HIS A 484 -1.39 12.13 -9.78
C HIS A 484 -1.67 12.17 -8.28
N THR A 485 -1.79 13.38 -7.73
CA THR A 485 -2.15 13.58 -6.32
C THR A 485 -3.48 14.31 -6.24
N GLY A 486 -4.51 13.64 -5.74
CA GLY A 486 -5.83 14.22 -5.54
C GLY A 486 -6.68 14.30 -6.81
N THR A 487 -7.60 15.26 -6.84
CA THR A 487 -8.57 15.46 -7.93
C THR A 487 -8.00 16.26 -9.09
N ILE A 488 -8.37 15.90 -10.32
CA ILE A 488 -8.04 16.62 -11.55
C ILE A 488 -8.97 17.83 -11.71
N GLN A 489 -8.38 19.02 -11.88
CA GLN A 489 -9.13 20.26 -12.14
C GLN A 489 -9.20 20.63 -13.62
N GLY A 490 -8.38 19.98 -14.44
CA GLY A 490 -8.26 20.22 -15.86
C GLY A 490 -7.01 19.57 -16.42
N MET A 491 -6.82 19.72 -17.73
CA MET A 491 -5.65 19.21 -18.45
C MET A 491 -5.13 20.22 -19.46
N THR A 492 -3.81 20.31 -19.60
CA THR A 492 -3.15 21.08 -20.64
C THR A 492 -2.48 20.15 -21.63
N LEU A 493 -2.92 20.21 -22.88
CA LEU A 493 -2.17 19.67 -24.00
C LEU A 493 -1.06 20.66 -24.37
N ALA A 494 0.18 20.21 -24.48
CA ALA A 494 1.29 21.07 -24.85
C ALA A 494 2.28 20.35 -25.76
N GLY A 495 2.86 21.10 -26.70
CA GLY A 495 3.88 20.60 -27.61
C GLY A 495 4.71 21.70 -28.25
N ASN A 496 5.63 21.34 -29.13
CA ASN A 496 6.54 22.30 -29.78
C ASN A 496 6.68 22.12 -31.30
N PHE A 497 5.77 21.37 -31.93
CA PHE A 497 5.72 21.22 -33.39
C PHE A 497 4.72 22.19 -34.02
N GLY A 498 4.95 22.52 -35.30
CA GLY A 498 4.07 23.37 -36.11
C GLY A 498 3.26 22.56 -37.12
N GLY A 499 2.29 23.24 -37.74
CA GLY A 499 1.32 22.66 -38.66
C GLY A 499 -0.08 22.56 -38.06
N THR A 500 -0.96 21.87 -38.78
CA THR A 500 -2.33 21.55 -38.41
C THR A 500 -2.39 20.13 -37.88
N TRP A 501 -2.97 19.96 -36.70
CA TRP A 501 -3.27 18.65 -36.12
C TRP A 501 -4.70 18.61 -35.59
N HIS A 502 -5.23 17.40 -35.41
CA HIS A 502 -6.60 17.19 -35.00
C HIS A 502 -6.71 16.30 -33.76
N LEU A 503 -7.76 16.55 -32.99
CA LEU A 503 -8.13 15.82 -31.79
C LEU A 503 -9.63 15.55 -31.83
N ASP A 504 -10.02 14.34 -31.44
CA ASP A 504 -11.42 13.89 -31.44
C ASP A 504 -11.63 12.88 -30.31
N ASP A 505 -12.87 12.50 -30.03
CA ASP A 505 -13.27 11.46 -29.06
C ASP A 505 -12.61 11.61 -27.67
N VAL A 506 -12.41 12.85 -27.21
CA VAL A 506 -11.79 13.12 -25.90
C VAL A 506 -12.84 12.97 -24.81
N ARG A 507 -12.66 11.97 -23.96
CA ARG A 507 -13.56 11.67 -22.85
C ARG A 507 -12.86 10.90 -21.74
N LEU A 508 -13.40 11.00 -20.54
CA LEU A 508 -13.09 10.06 -19.46
C LEU A 508 -14.12 8.93 -19.53
N VAL A 509 -13.65 7.73 -19.85
CA VAL A 509 -14.47 6.54 -19.95
C VAL A 509 -14.60 5.93 -18.56
N ALA A 510 -15.82 5.85 -18.05
CA ALA A 510 -16.12 5.10 -16.85
C ALA A 510 -16.01 3.60 -17.16
N PRO A 511 -15.63 2.78 -16.18
CA PRO A 511 -15.58 1.35 -16.40
C PRO A 511 -17.01 0.88 -16.67
N GLU A 512 -17.22 0.11 -17.73
CA GLU A 512 -18.51 -0.56 -17.89
C GLU A 512 -18.69 -1.42 -16.63
N PRO A 513 -19.78 -1.22 -15.85
CA PRO A 513 -20.02 -2.05 -14.69
C PRO A 513 -19.96 -3.48 -15.20
N PRO A 514 -19.17 -4.36 -14.58
CA PRO A 514 -19.09 -5.73 -15.03
C PRO A 514 -20.54 -6.21 -15.15
N PRO A 515 -20.95 -6.79 -16.30
CA PRO A 515 -22.24 -7.45 -16.35
C PRO A 515 -22.25 -8.38 -15.13
N PRO A 516 -23.33 -8.35 -14.33
CA PRO A 516 -23.32 -8.81 -12.94
C PRO A 516 -22.50 -10.10 -12.84
N THR A 517 -21.43 -10.05 -12.06
CA THR A 517 -20.45 -11.13 -11.81
C THR A 517 -21.05 -12.33 -11.09
N ALA A 518 -22.31 -12.63 -11.36
CA ALA A 518 -22.84 -13.96 -11.23
C ALA A 518 -22.38 -14.79 -12.43
N VAL A 519 -22.05 -16.06 -12.19
CA VAL A 519 -22.23 -17.08 -13.22
C VAL A 519 -23.68 -16.94 -13.70
N GLN A 520 -23.92 -16.28 -14.83
CA GLN A 520 -25.27 -16.20 -15.38
C GLN A 520 -25.62 -17.60 -15.87
N GLU A 521 -26.41 -18.30 -15.06
CA GLU A 521 -27.17 -19.45 -15.51
C GLU A 521 -28.29 -18.92 -16.42
N GLU A 522 -27.96 -18.69 -17.69
CA GLU A 522 -28.97 -18.39 -18.69
C GLU A 522 -29.82 -19.65 -18.89
N ARG A 523 -30.97 -19.73 -18.20
CA ARG A 523 -32.04 -20.68 -18.50
C ARG A 523 -32.75 -20.27 -19.79
N GLN A 524 -32.03 -20.29 -20.90
CA GLN A 524 -32.65 -20.23 -22.22
C GLN A 524 -33.41 -21.55 -22.49
N THR A 525 -34.53 -21.44 -23.20
CA THR A 525 -35.63 -22.40 -23.37
C THR A 525 -35.30 -23.69 -24.14
N GLY A 526 -34.02 -24.10 -24.21
CA GLY A 526 -33.59 -25.39 -24.74
C GLY A 526 -32.40 -25.94 -23.95
N ARG A 527 -32.58 -27.09 -23.28
CA ARG A 527 -31.49 -27.79 -22.59
C ARG A 527 -30.42 -28.18 -23.62
N PRO A 528 -29.12 -27.90 -23.38
CA PRO A 528 -28.05 -28.38 -24.24
C PRO A 528 -28.09 -29.91 -24.36
N THR A 529 -27.96 -30.46 -25.56
CA THR A 529 -27.88 -31.91 -25.78
C THR A 529 -26.44 -32.43 -25.78
N THR A 530 -25.45 -31.55 -25.83
CA THR A 530 -24.01 -31.87 -25.88
C THR A 530 -23.22 -30.92 -25.00
N HIS A 531 -22.05 -31.38 -24.52
CA HIS A 531 -21.04 -30.49 -23.95
C HIS A 531 -20.48 -29.55 -25.03
N ASP A 532 -20.20 -28.30 -24.68
CA ASP A 532 -19.53 -27.35 -25.55
C ASP A 532 -18.65 -26.39 -24.73
N LEU A 533 -17.46 -26.07 -25.25
CA LEU A 533 -16.63 -24.97 -24.78
C LEU A 533 -16.41 -24.05 -25.99
N SER A 534 -16.93 -22.83 -25.90
CA SER A 534 -16.87 -21.83 -26.98
C SER A 534 -15.52 -21.08 -26.97
N PRO A 535 -15.11 -20.47 -28.11
CA PRO A 535 -14.02 -19.49 -28.10
C PRO A 535 -14.35 -18.33 -27.15
N ASN A 536 -13.32 -17.81 -26.48
CA ASN A 536 -13.45 -16.63 -25.63
C ASN A 536 -13.55 -15.36 -26.48
N TYR A 537 -14.24 -14.34 -25.96
CA TYR A 537 -14.39 -13.04 -26.62
C TYR A 537 -14.37 -11.90 -25.57
N PRO A 538 -13.60 -10.83 -25.80
CA PRO A 538 -12.66 -10.62 -26.92
C PRO A 538 -11.42 -11.56 -26.85
N ASN A 539 -10.81 -11.85 -28.00
CA ASN A 539 -9.56 -12.59 -28.13
C ASN A 539 -8.83 -12.16 -29.43
N PRO A 540 -7.69 -11.46 -29.37
CA PRO A 540 -6.93 -11.11 -28.17
C PRO A 540 -7.67 -10.10 -27.28
N PHE A 541 -7.29 -10.00 -26.01
CA PHE A 541 -7.87 -9.05 -25.05
C PHE A 541 -6.82 -8.45 -24.14
N ASN A 542 -7.11 -7.28 -23.55
CA ASN A 542 -6.19 -6.51 -22.72
C ASN A 542 -6.60 -6.35 -21.26
N SER A 543 -7.90 -6.26 -20.96
CA SER A 543 -8.44 -6.07 -19.61
C SER A 543 -9.31 -7.23 -19.12
N GLY A 544 -9.98 -7.95 -20.03
CA GLY A 544 -10.74 -9.16 -19.70
C GLY A 544 -11.35 -9.87 -20.91
N THR A 545 -11.80 -11.10 -20.70
CA THR A 545 -12.44 -11.94 -21.72
C THR A 545 -13.55 -12.80 -21.13
N VAL A 546 -14.54 -13.17 -21.94
CA VAL A 546 -15.63 -14.06 -21.54
C VAL A 546 -15.44 -15.45 -22.17
N ILE A 547 -15.43 -16.49 -21.35
CA ILE A 547 -15.44 -17.90 -21.75
C ILE A 547 -16.85 -18.46 -21.58
N ARG A 548 -17.45 -18.98 -22.66
CA ARG A 548 -18.79 -19.59 -22.64
C ARG A 548 -18.70 -21.11 -22.77
N PHE A 549 -19.57 -21.84 -22.06
CA PHE A 549 -19.66 -23.29 -22.15
C PHE A 549 -21.07 -23.81 -21.90
N ALA A 550 -21.33 -25.07 -22.27
CA ALA A 550 -22.61 -25.75 -22.08
C ALA A 550 -22.44 -27.13 -21.45
N LEU A 551 -23.32 -27.46 -20.50
CA LEU A 551 -23.41 -28.75 -19.83
C LEU A 551 -24.78 -29.38 -20.11
N PRO A 552 -24.87 -30.60 -20.66
CA PRO A 552 -26.14 -31.26 -20.97
C PRO A 552 -26.80 -31.92 -19.76
N VAL A 553 -26.02 -32.22 -18.71
CA VAL A 553 -26.46 -32.88 -17.47
C VAL A 553 -25.77 -32.24 -16.27
N GLN A 554 -26.33 -32.45 -15.06
CA GLN A 554 -25.68 -32.05 -13.83
C GLN A 554 -24.39 -32.86 -13.64
N THR A 555 -23.25 -32.20 -13.45
CA THR A 555 -21.93 -32.83 -13.32
C THR A 555 -21.01 -31.98 -12.46
N GLN A 556 -19.99 -32.58 -11.85
CA GLN A 556 -18.84 -31.83 -11.36
C GLN A 556 -18.13 -31.20 -12.57
N ALA A 557 -17.88 -29.90 -12.53
CA ALA A 557 -17.22 -29.16 -13.59
C ALA A 557 -16.10 -28.27 -13.04
N GLU A 558 -14.94 -28.29 -13.70
CA GLU A 558 -13.81 -27.42 -13.42
C GLU A 558 -13.39 -26.70 -14.71
N LEU A 559 -13.38 -25.37 -14.70
CA LEU A 559 -12.82 -24.53 -15.76
C LEU A 559 -11.57 -23.85 -15.20
N ALA A 560 -10.41 -24.17 -15.77
CA ALA A 560 -9.12 -23.63 -15.32
C ALA A 560 -8.24 -23.17 -16.49
N LEU A 561 -7.36 -22.21 -16.22
CA LEU A 561 -6.32 -21.73 -17.13
C LEU A 561 -4.96 -22.38 -16.84
N PHE A 562 -4.19 -22.55 -17.90
CA PHE A 562 -2.87 -23.13 -17.90
C PHE A 562 -1.92 -22.31 -18.77
N ASN A 563 -0.66 -22.20 -18.35
CA ASN A 563 0.40 -21.68 -19.21
C ASN A 563 0.83 -22.74 -20.26
N LEU A 564 1.72 -22.36 -21.18
CA LEU A 564 2.24 -23.28 -22.20
C LEU A 564 3.06 -24.45 -21.64
N ALA A 565 3.58 -24.32 -20.41
CA ALA A 565 4.24 -25.41 -19.69
C ALA A 565 3.24 -26.39 -19.04
N GLY A 566 1.93 -26.13 -19.13
CA GLY A 566 0.88 -26.97 -18.56
C GLY A 566 0.66 -26.78 -17.06
N GLN A 567 1.27 -25.76 -16.45
CA GLN A 567 1.00 -25.39 -15.06
C GLN A 567 -0.33 -24.64 -14.99
N ARG A 568 -1.19 -25.01 -14.02
CA ARG A 568 -2.43 -24.27 -13.75
C ARG A 568 -2.09 -22.91 -13.16
N VAL A 569 -2.67 -21.86 -13.74
CA VAL A 569 -2.45 -20.48 -13.33
C VAL A 569 -3.71 -19.87 -12.69
N ALA A 570 -4.90 -20.27 -13.12
CA ALA A 570 -6.13 -19.80 -12.50
C ALA A 570 -7.23 -20.86 -12.56
N THR A 571 -8.14 -20.85 -11.60
CA THR A 571 -9.32 -21.70 -11.49
C THR A 571 -10.55 -20.81 -11.56
N LEU A 572 -11.16 -20.72 -12.75
CA LEU A 572 -12.28 -19.81 -12.98
C LEU A 572 -13.61 -20.32 -12.45
N LEU A 573 -13.77 -21.64 -12.39
CA LEU A 573 -14.96 -22.30 -11.90
C LEU A 573 -14.61 -23.69 -11.39
N SER A 574 -15.14 -24.06 -10.22
CA SER A 574 -15.06 -25.43 -9.70
C SER A 574 -16.34 -25.79 -8.94
N GLY A 575 -16.69 -27.08 -8.96
CA GLY A 575 -17.80 -27.66 -8.19
C GLY A 575 -18.92 -28.25 -9.05
N LEU A 576 -19.99 -28.65 -8.37
CA LEU A 576 -21.18 -29.26 -8.98
C LEU A 576 -21.97 -28.18 -9.75
N ARG A 577 -22.35 -28.47 -11.00
CA ARG A 577 -23.16 -27.57 -11.84
C ARG A 577 -24.33 -28.32 -12.45
N GLN A 578 -25.45 -27.62 -12.64
CA GLN A 578 -26.65 -28.16 -13.29
C GLN A 578 -26.47 -28.25 -14.82
N ALA A 579 -27.46 -28.83 -15.51
CA ALA A 579 -27.51 -28.74 -16.96
C ALA A 579 -27.88 -27.32 -17.38
N GLY A 580 -27.06 -26.69 -18.22
CA GLY A 580 -27.23 -25.28 -18.61
C GLY A 580 -26.13 -24.73 -19.51
N ARG A 581 -26.31 -23.49 -19.96
CA ARG A 581 -25.25 -22.69 -20.60
C ARG A 581 -24.70 -21.71 -19.56
N TYR A 582 -23.40 -21.50 -19.61
CA TYR A 582 -22.63 -20.75 -18.63
C TYR A 582 -21.68 -19.78 -19.34
N ALA A 583 -21.45 -18.63 -18.71
CA ALA A 583 -20.44 -17.65 -19.11
C ALA A 583 -19.59 -17.28 -17.88
N VAL A 584 -18.27 -17.24 -18.06
CA VAL A 584 -17.30 -16.91 -17.01
C VAL A 584 -16.38 -15.83 -17.53
N HIS A 585 -16.28 -14.72 -16.79
CA HIS A 585 -15.35 -13.64 -17.11
C HIS A 585 -13.98 -13.92 -16.48
N TRP A 586 -12.92 -13.55 -17.19
CA TRP A 586 -11.56 -13.61 -16.70
C TRP A 586 -10.84 -12.30 -17.03
N ASP A 587 -10.19 -11.71 -16.05
CA ASP A 587 -9.55 -10.38 -16.09
C ASP A 587 -8.03 -10.45 -16.33
N GLY A 588 -7.49 -11.62 -16.68
CA GLY A 588 -6.06 -11.80 -16.90
C GLY A 588 -5.23 -12.01 -15.64
N ARG A 589 -5.85 -12.26 -14.47
CA ARG A 589 -5.15 -12.54 -13.21
C ARG A 589 -5.11 -14.03 -12.85
N ASP A 590 -4.17 -14.41 -12.00
CA ASP A 590 -4.04 -15.76 -11.44
C ASP A 590 -4.91 -15.96 -10.18
N ASP A 591 -4.88 -17.15 -9.57
CA ASP A 591 -5.66 -17.45 -8.35
C ASP A 591 -5.28 -16.58 -7.13
N ASP A 592 -4.07 -16.00 -7.14
CA ASP A 592 -3.56 -15.08 -6.13
C ASP A 592 -3.82 -13.61 -6.50
N SER A 593 -4.69 -13.35 -7.49
CA SER A 593 -5.02 -12.02 -8.04
C SER A 593 -3.83 -11.27 -8.63
N ARG A 594 -2.73 -11.97 -8.95
CA ARG A 594 -1.57 -11.40 -9.62
C ARG A 594 -1.78 -11.37 -11.11
N ASP A 595 -1.23 -10.34 -11.72
CA ASP A 595 -1.30 -10.13 -13.14
C ASP A 595 -0.50 -11.17 -13.93
N LEU A 596 -1.14 -11.83 -14.90
CA LEU A 596 -0.42 -12.70 -15.83
C LEU A 596 0.22 -11.88 -16.96
N ALA A 597 1.41 -12.31 -17.39
CA ALA A 597 2.15 -11.67 -18.48
C ALA A 597 1.43 -11.83 -19.83
N SER A 598 1.65 -10.87 -20.75
CA SER A 598 1.20 -10.98 -22.15
C SER A 598 1.68 -12.31 -22.76
N GLY A 599 0.76 -13.06 -23.36
CA GLY A 599 1.10 -14.40 -23.83
C GLY A 599 -0.09 -15.26 -24.19
N ILE A 600 0.24 -16.46 -24.69
CA ILE A 600 -0.75 -17.49 -25.02
C ILE A 600 -1.00 -18.35 -23.78
N TYR A 601 -2.26 -18.48 -23.40
CA TYR A 601 -2.70 -19.41 -22.36
C TYR A 601 -3.72 -20.40 -22.92
N LEU A 602 -3.91 -21.48 -22.19
CA LEU A 602 -4.89 -22.51 -22.49
C LEU A 602 -5.94 -22.53 -21.39
N TYR A 603 -7.23 -22.50 -21.74
CA TYR A 603 -8.31 -22.75 -20.79
C TYR A 603 -8.93 -24.11 -21.09
N ARG A 604 -9.22 -24.86 -20.03
CA ARG A 604 -9.72 -26.22 -20.09
C ARG A 604 -10.94 -26.37 -19.22
N LEU A 605 -12.02 -26.85 -19.84
CA LEU A 605 -13.20 -27.32 -19.13
C LEU A 605 -13.10 -28.83 -18.97
N GLN A 606 -13.19 -29.30 -17.74
CA GLN A 606 -13.15 -30.71 -17.37
C GLN A 606 -14.41 -31.07 -16.58
N THR A 607 -15.02 -32.20 -16.96
CA THR A 607 -16.14 -32.84 -16.27
C THR A 607 -15.76 -34.30 -16.01
N GLU A 608 -16.64 -35.08 -15.35
CA GLU A 608 -16.37 -36.49 -15.06
C GLU A 608 -16.13 -37.34 -16.33
N SER A 609 -16.81 -37.01 -17.44
CA SER A 609 -16.78 -37.81 -18.67
C SER A 609 -16.24 -37.07 -19.90
N TRP A 610 -15.90 -35.79 -19.78
CA TRP A 610 -15.56 -34.96 -20.94
C TRP A 610 -14.60 -33.82 -20.59
N THR A 611 -13.61 -33.59 -21.45
CA THR A 611 -12.61 -32.53 -21.32
C THR A 611 -12.38 -31.85 -22.66
N GLN A 612 -12.38 -30.52 -22.69
CA GLN A 612 -12.00 -29.73 -23.87
C GLN A 612 -11.07 -28.59 -23.47
N THR A 613 -10.04 -28.34 -24.29
CA THR A 613 -9.07 -27.25 -24.10
C THR A 613 -9.11 -26.32 -25.31
N ARG A 614 -8.97 -25.01 -25.07
CA ARG A 614 -8.86 -23.98 -26.10
C ARG A 614 -7.76 -22.98 -25.75
N LYS A 615 -7.29 -22.26 -26.76
CA LYS A 615 -6.28 -21.21 -26.63
C LYS A 615 -6.92 -19.83 -26.48
N LEU A 616 -6.28 -18.97 -25.70
CA LEU A 616 -6.56 -17.54 -25.63
C LEU A 616 -5.26 -16.73 -25.66
N LEU A 617 -5.33 -15.49 -26.11
CA LEU A 617 -4.21 -14.57 -26.19
C LEU A 617 -4.50 -13.35 -25.30
N LEU A 618 -3.67 -13.18 -24.27
CA LEU A 618 -3.67 -12.01 -23.39
C LEU A 618 -2.62 -11.01 -23.91
N LEU A 619 -3.02 -9.75 -24.10
CA LEU A 619 -2.18 -8.64 -24.52
C LEU A 619 -2.20 -7.55 -23.44
N ARG A 620 -1.16 -7.47 -22.63
CA ARG A 620 -0.83 -6.27 -21.87
C ARG A 620 0.17 -5.41 -22.60
#